data_AF-A0A2E8DNY8-F1
#
_entry.id   AF-A0A2E8DNY8-F1
#
_cell.length_a   1.000
_cell.length_b   1.000
_cell.length_c   1.000
_cell.angle_alpha   90.00
_cell.angle_beta   90.00
_cell.angle_gamma   90.00
#
_symmetry.space_group_name_H-M   'P 1'
#
loop_
_entity.id
_entity.type
_entity.pdbx_description
1 polymer ?
#
loop_
_entity_poly.entity_id
_entity_poly.type
_entity_poly.pdbx_seq_one_letter_code
_entity_poly.pdbx_strand_id
1 'polypeptide(L)'
;MIQVGLSPVSSFMRDHRLNTVLNKRLTTRTWTSDRMLHQIRPDMLKFFSDIKLASGELIPRTDKTLYWNIDHLLNRTEVEISSLVCVRIEEPLEAKIGNRLELRADTNVVEKELGANDIKGNTHLLHLSDSGKNWPLLIDSLVEIWSVHQ
;
A
#
# COMPACT_ATOMS: atom_id res chain seq x y z
N MET A 1 9.07 8.35 -6.34
CA MET A 1 8.49 7.22 -7.11
C MET A 1 8.10 6.15 -6.11
N ILE A 2 6.82 6.12 -5.70
CA ILE A 2 6.29 5.05 -4.86
C ILE A 2 5.50 4.14 -5.78
N GLN A 3 6.01 2.92 -5.94
CA GLN A 3 5.50 1.87 -6.80
C GLN A 3 4.97 0.77 -5.90
N VAL A 4 3.85 0.15 -6.29
CA VAL A 4 3.21 -0.91 -5.51
C VAL A 4 2.53 -2.00 -6.41
N GLY A 5 3.12 -2.86 -7.23
CA GLY A 5 2.44 -3.77 -8.23
C GLY A 5 1.27 -4.66 -7.77
N LEU A 6 0.32 -4.99 -8.68
CA LEU A 6 -0.81 -5.91 -8.46
C LEU A 6 -0.47 -7.36 -8.89
N SER A 7 -0.79 -8.36 -8.06
CA SER A 7 -0.88 -9.78 -8.45
C SER A 7 -2.07 -10.45 -7.73
N PRO A 8 -2.88 -11.30 -8.38
CA PRO A 8 -4.04 -11.91 -7.77
C PRO A 8 -3.68 -13.20 -7.04
N VAL A 9 -3.90 -13.25 -5.71
CA VAL A 9 -3.96 -14.52 -4.98
C VAL A 9 -5.40 -14.76 -4.59
N SER A 10 -5.98 -15.81 -5.18
CA SER A 10 -7.33 -16.28 -4.91
C SER A 10 -7.41 -16.89 -3.52
N SER A 11 -8.35 -16.44 -2.68
CA SER A 11 -8.92 -17.28 -1.62
C SER A 11 -10.26 -16.73 -1.12
N PHE A 12 -11.14 -17.67 -0.76
CA PHE A 12 -12.58 -17.58 -0.62
C PHE A 12 -12.99 -16.98 0.76
N MET A 13 -13.93 -16.02 0.77
CA MET A 13 -14.27 -15.17 1.92
C MET A 13 -15.45 -15.66 2.79
N ARG A 14 -15.44 -15.27 4.08
CA ARG A 14 -16.64 -15.20 4.95
C ARG A 14 -16.82 -13.95 5.84
N ASP A 15 -16.01 -12.89 5.76
CA ASP A 15 -16.28 -11.67 6.58
C ASP A 15 -16.24 -10.35 5.79
N HIS A 16 -17.37 -9.61 5.84
CA HIS A 16 -17.66 -8.40 5.07
C HIS A 16 -17.19 -7.10 5.74
N ARG A 17 -16.87 -7.07 7.05
CA ARG A 17 -16.62 -5.82 7.80
C ARG A 17 -15.20 -5.26 7.67
N LEU A 18 -14.19 -6.09 7.43
CA LEU A 18 -12.80 -5.64 7.26
C LEU A 18 -12.53 -5.07 5.85
N ASN A 19 -13.30 -5.51 4.84
CA ASN A 19 -13.18 -5.04 3.46
C ASN A 19 -13.52 -3.54 3.32
N THR A 20 -14.53 -3.08 4.04
CA THR A 20 -15.05 -1.70 3.95
C THR A 20 -14.07 -0.66 4.49
N VAL A 21 -13.19 -1.02 5.43
CA VAL A 21 -12.20 -0.09 6.01
C VAL A 21 -10.97 0.07 5.11
N LEU A 22 -10.42 -1.03 4.60
CA LEU A 22 -9.19 -1.01 3.79
C LEU A 22 -9.41 -0.27 2.46
N ASN A 23 -10.48 -0.63 1.75
CA ASN A 23 -10.79 0.02 0.48
C ASN A 23 -11.11 1.50 0.68
N LYS A 24 -11.98 1.85 1.65
CA LYS A 24 -12.32 3.25 1.93
C LYS A 24 -11.06 4.06 2.23
N ARG A 25 -10.10 3.50 2.97
CA ARG A 25 -8.80 4.16 3.25
C ARG A 25 -7.93 4.33 2.00
N LEU A 26 -7.87 3.34 1.11
CA LEU A 26 -7.07 3.43 -0.12
C LEU A 26 -7.70 4.36 -1.17
N THR A 27 -9.03 4.36 -1.26
CA THR A 27 -9.79 5.28 -2.14
C THR A 27 -9.81 6.72 -1.63
N THR A 28 -9.80 6.94 -0.31
CA THR A 28 -9.57 8.28 0.25
C THR A 28 -8.12 8.72 0.08
N ARG A 29 -7.15 7.80 0.10
CA ARG A 29 -5.73 8.12 -0.08
C ARG A 29 -5.38 8.52 -1.50
N THR A 30 -6.06 7.96 -2.50
CA THR A 30 -5.94 8.34 -3.91
C THR A 30 -6.72 9.61 -4.27
N TRP A 31 -7.31 10.29 -3.28
CA TRP A 31 -8.07 11.53 -3.45
C TRP A 31 -7.32 12.71 -2.82
N THR A 32 -7.48 13.86 -3.45
CA THR A 32 -6.95 15.17 -3.06
C THR A 32 -8.09 16.17 -3.26
N SER A 33 -8.41 16.96 -2.23
CA SER A 33 -9.63 17.80 -2.16
C SER A 33 -9.77 18.85 -3.26
N ASP A 34 -8.67 19.16 -3.94
CA ASP A 34 -8.50 20.27 -4.86
C ASP A 34 -7.71 19.91 -6.13
N ARG A 35 -7.34 18.62 -6.34
CA ARG A 35 -6.34 18.23 -7.36
C ARG A 35 -6.73 16.99 -8.17
N MET A 36 -6.06 16.83 -9.33
CA MET A 36 -6.22 15.66 -10.20
C MET A 36 -6.00 14.36 -9.42
N LEU A 37 -6.89 13.41 -9.66
CA LEU A 37 -6.82 12.07 -9.07
C LEU A 37 -5.57 11.35 -9.59
N HIS A 38 -4.95 10.54 -8.74
CA HIS A 38 -3.88 9.64 -9.15
C HIS A 38 -4.35 8.73 -10.30
N GLN A 39 -3.49 8.53 -11.30
CA GLN A 39 -3.76 7.80 -12.53
C GLN A 39 -4.16 6.34 -12.28
N ILE A 40 -3.66 5.73 -11.21
CA ILE A 40 -4.01 4.36 -10.83
C ILE A 40 -5.47 4.18 -10.38
N ARG A 41 -6.16 5.27 -10.04
CA ARG A 41 -7.46 5.19 -9.35
C ARG A 41 -8.51 4.35 -10.11
N PRO A 42 -8.70 4.47 -11.44
CA PRO A 42 -9.66 3.63 -12.16
C PRO A 42 -9.33 2.14 -12.07
N ASP A 43 -8.05 1.78 -12.25
CA ASP A 43 -7.58 0.40 -12.18
C ASP A 43 -7.73 -0.18 -10.77
N MET A 44 -7.41 0.63 -9.76
CA MET A 44 -7.61 0.27 -8.35
C MET A 44 -9.08 0.02 -8.02
N LEU A 45 -9.98 0.91 -8.45
CA LEU A 45 -11.42 0.76 -8.21
C LEU A 45 -11.97 -0.50 -8.89
N LYS A 46 -11.55 -0.76 -10.13
CA LYS A 46 -11.89 -1.99 -10.86
C LYS A 46 -11.37 -3.22 -10.11
N PHE A 47 -10.09 -3.24 -9.76
CA PHE A 47 -9.49 -4.34 -9.02
C PHE A 47 -10.23 -4.64 -7.71
N PHE A 48 -10.50 -3.62 -6.89
CA PHE A 48 -11.22 -3.81 -5.63
C PHE A 48 -12.65 -4.33 -5.84
N SER A 49 -13.32 -3.92 -6.93
CA SER A 49 -14.63 -4.46 -7.30
C SER A 49 -14.51 -5.94 -7.65
N ASP A 50 -13.54 -6.32 -8.48
CA ASP A 50 -13.30 -7.69 -8.94
C ASP A 50 -13.04 -8.64 -7.76
N ILE A 51 -12.31 -8.20 -6.73
CA ILE A 51 -12.01 -9.00 -5.52
C ILE A 51 -13.00 -8.77 -4.36
N LYS A 52 -14.14 -8.10 -4.61
CA LYS A 52 -15.19 -7.80 -3.61
C LYS A 52 -14.67 -7.07 -2.35
N LEU A 53 -13.57 -6.33 -2.49
CA LEU A 53 -13.12 -5.35 -1.50
C LEU A 53 -13.88 -4.01 -1.62
N ALA A 54 -14.53 -3.77 -2.76
CA ALA A 54 -15.39 -2.62 -3.02
C ALA A 54 -16.86 -2.96 -3.09
N SER A 55 -17.64 -2.36 -2.20
CA SER A 55 -19.09 -2.26 -2.32
C SER A 55 -19.54 -0.86 -1.91
N GLY A 56 -20.37 -0.21 -2.73
CA GLY A 56 -20.98 1.08 -2.43
C GLY A 56 -20.22 2.30 -2.99
N GLU A 57 -20.61 3.49 -2.53
CA GLU A 57 -20.06 4.78 -2.95
C GLU A 57 -18.65 4.98 -2.34
N LEU A 58 -17.62 5.00 -3.19
CA LEU A 58 -16.21 5.15 -2.80
C LEU A 58 -15.70 6.59 -2.91
N ILE A 59 -16.62 7.53 -2.96
CA ILE A 59 -16.32 8.97 -2.95
C ILE A 59 -16.34 9.41 -1.48
N PRO A 60 -15.23 9.94 -0.95
CA PRO A 60 -15.23 10.52 0.39
C PRO A 60 -16.25 11.66 0.45
N ARG A 61 -17.12 11.66 1.47
CA ARG A 61 -18.12 12.73 1.67
C ARG A 61 -17.56 13.96 2.39
N THR A 62 -16.33 13.86 2.87
CA THR A 62 -15.65 14.88 3.66
C THR A 62 -14.24 15.08 3.13
N ASP A 63 -13.70 16.27 3.36
CA ASP A 63 -12.31 16.57 3.04
C ASP A 63 -11.34 15.62 3.75
N LYS A 64 -10.19 15.41 3.11
CA LYS A 64 -9.18 14.45 3.54
C LYS A 64 -8.42 15.06 4.70
N THR A 65 -8.59 14.48 5.87
CA THR A 65 -7.71 14.76 7.00
C THR A 65 -6.37 14.07 6.75
N LEU A 66 -5.29 14.85 6.69
CA LEU A 66 -3.93 14.32 6.58
C LEU A 66 -3.48 13.87 7.97
N TYR A 67 -3.49 12.57 8.22
CA TYR A 67 -3.16 12.02 9.53
C TYR A 67 -1.88 11.20 9.51
N TRP A 68 -1.63 10.45 8.43
CA TRP A 68 -0.43 9.64 8.27
C TRP A 68 0.63 10.41 7.48
N ASN A 69 1.91 10.15 7.74
CA ASN A 69 3.02 10.72 6.95
C ASN A 69 2.83 10.48 5.44
N ILE A 70 2.30 9.30 5.06
CA ILE A 70 1.98 8.99 3.67
C ILE A 70 0.85 9.86 3.11
N ASP A 71 -0.11 10.30 3.91
CA ASP A 71 -1.19 11.18 3.43
C ASP A 71 -0.61 12.53 3.00
N HIS A 72 0.36 13.07 3.76
CA HIS A 72 1.06 14.30 3.41
C HIS A 72 1.88 14.16 2.12
N LEU A 73 2.58 13.04 1.96
CA LEU A 73 3.34 12.73 0.73
C LEU A 73 2.42 12.63 -0.47
N LEU A 74 1.32 11.87 -0.35
CA LEU A 74 0.34 11.70 -1.42
C LEU A 74 -0.45 12.97 -1.75
N ASN A 75 -0.40 13.99 -0.90
CA ASN A 75 -1.00 15.28 -1.17
C ASN A 75 -0.09 16.19 -2.04
N ARG A 76 1.16 15.79 -2.29
CA ARG A 76 2.12 16.53 -3.13
C ARG A 76 1.89 16.21 -4.62
N THR A 77 1.99 17.23 -5.47
CA THR A 77 1.85 17.11 -6.94
C THR A 77 2.96 16.29 -7.59
N GLU A 78 4.11 16.20 -6.91
CA GLU A 78 5.29 15.48 -7.35
C GLU A 78 5.21 13.97 -7.04
N VAL A 79 4.16 13.55 -6.34
CA VAL A 79 4.01 12.18 -5.84
C VAL A 79 2.83 11.51 -6.54
N GLU A 80 3.08 10.33 -7.09
CA GLU A 80 2.08 9.51 -7.75
C GLU A 80 2.14 8.09 -7.19
N ILE A 81 0.97 7.49 -6.97
CA ILE A 81 0.84 6.06 -6.69
C ILE A 81 0.88 5.34 -8.03
N SER A 82 2.01 4.72 -8.35
CA SER A 82 2.18 4.05 -9.64
C SER A 82 1.68 2.60 -9.65
N SER A 83 1.55 1.95 -8.49
CA SER A 83 0.91 0.63 -8.39
C SER A 83 0.27 0.47 -6.95
N LEU A 84 -0.62 -0.53 -6.65
CA LEU A 84 -0.95 -1.11 -5.28
C LEU A 84 -0.70 -2.65 -5.03
N VAL A 85 -0.03 -3.04 -3.91
CA VAL A 85 0.07 -4.43 -3.37
C VAL A 85 -0.80 -4.49 -2.13
N CYS A 86 -1.71 -5.45 -2.09
CA CYS A 86 -2.56 -5.70 -0.93
C CYS A 86 -2.27 -7.09 -0.38
N VAL A 87 -1.91 -7.16 0.89
CA VAL A 87 -1.59 -8.42 1.58
C VAL A 87 -2.59 -8.58 2.73
N ARG A 88 -3.24 -9.75 2.83
CA ARG A 88 -4.20 -10.06 3.91
C ARG A 88 -3.60 -11.12 4.81
N ILE A 89 -3.23 -10.74 6.03
CA ILE A 89 -2.56 -11.61 6.97
C ILE A 89 -3.21 -11.42 8.35
N GLU A 90 -3.37 -12.53 9.11
CA GLU A 90 -3.88 -12.50 10.48
C GLU A 90 -2.76 -12.34 11.52
N GLU A 91 -1.52 -12.68 11.15
CA GLU A 91 -0.32 -12.49 11.97
C GLU A 91 0.27 -11.06 11.89
N PRO A 92 0.92 -10.57 12.97
CA PRO A 92 1.59 -9.28 12.99
C PRO A 92 2.93 -9.32 12.21
N LEU A 93 2.85 -9.36 10.87
CA LEU A 93 4.04 -9.42 10.00
C LEU A 93 4.60 -8.05 9.61
N GLU A 94 3.93 -6.95 9.96
CA GLU A 94 4.34 -5.59 9.55
C GLU A 94 5.80 -5.29 9.91
N ALA A 95 6.20 -5.57 11.16
CA ALA A 95 7.59 -5.39 11.60
C ALA A 95 8.59 -6.30 10.87
N LYS A 96 8.20 -7.57 10.61
CA LYS A 96 9.05 -8.52 9.88
C LYS A 96 9.26 -8.09 8.42
N ILE A 97 8.20 -7.59 7.79
CA ILE A 97 8.23 -7.06 6.43
C ILE A 97 9.12 -5.82 6.40
N GLY A 98 8.92 -4.86 7.31
CA GLY A 98 9.74 -3.65 7.41
C GLY A 98 11.24 -3.99 7.53
N ASN A 99 11.61 -4.82 8.50
CA ASN A 99 13.00 -5.24 8.71
C ASN A 99 13.60 -5.93 7.49
N ARG A 100 12.84 -6.83 6.83
CA ARG A 100 13.35 -7.53 5.65
C ARG A 100 13.49 -6.60 4.46
N LEU A 101 12.57 -5.64 4.29
CA LEU A 101 12.69 -4.63 3.26
C LEU A 101 13.93 -3.77 3.49
N GLU A 102 14.17 -3.29 4.71
CA GLU A 102 15.36 -2.48 5.05
C GLU A 102 16.70 -3.20 4.76
N LEU A 103 16.72 -4.53 4.83
CA LEU A 103 17.91 -5.34 4.57
C LEU A 103 18.16 -5.64 3.08
N ARG A 104 17.24 -5.27 2.18
CA ARG A 104 17.42 -5.53 0.75
C ARG A 104 18.43 -4.56 0.15
N ALA A 105 19.37 -5.10 -0.63
CA ALA A 105 20.41 -4.32 -1.31
C ALA A 105 19.87 -3.29 -2.33
N ASP A 106 18.64 -3.48 -2.82
CA ASP A 106 17.98 -2.57 -3.75
C ASP A 106 17.13 -1.49 -3.07
N THR A 107 17.02 -1.51 -1.73
CA THR A 107 16.29 -0.53 -0.94
C THR A 107 17.24 0.36 -0.15
N ASN A 108 16.82 1.58 0.11
CA ASN A 108 17.53 2.51 0.98
C ASN A 108 16.55 3.22 1.91
N VAL A 109 16.92 3.35 3.18
CA VAL A 109 16.18 4.15 4.16
C VAL A 109 16.31 5.61 3.79
N VAL A 110 15.19 6.29 3.54
CA VAL A 110 15.17 7.74 3.24
C VAL A 110 15.39 8.54 4.52
N GLU A 111 14.66 8.19 5.58
CA GLU A 111 14.74 8.78 6.91
C GLU A 111 14.33 7.72 7.92
N LYS A 112 15.06 7.59 9.03
CA LYS A 112 14.75 6.56 10.03
C LYS A 112 13.43 6.87 10.72
N GLU A 113 12.68 5.83 11.10
CA GLU A 113 11.38 5.95 11.80
C GLU A 113 10.26 6.60 10.96
N LEU A 114 10.55 7.01 9.72
CA LEU A 114 9.56 7.67 8.88
C LEU A 114 8.47 6.69 8.45
N GLY A 115 7.26 6.97 8.91
CA GLY A 115 6.06 6.20 8.57
C GLY A 115 5.80 4.99 9.48
N ALA A 116 6.64 4.77 10.50
CA ALA A 116 6.53 3.67 11.47
C ALA A 116 6.41 4.17 12.91
N ASN A 117 5.65 5.26 13.13
CA ASN A 117 5.51 5.89 14.44
C ASN A 117 4.91 4.96 15.51
N ASP A 118 4.25 3.88 15.08
CA ASP A 118 3.66 2.84 15.90
C ASP A 118 4.66 1.75 16.33
N ILE A 119 5.78 1.59 15.62
CA ILE A 119 6.83 0.60 15.92
C ILE A 119 8.20 1.27 15.95
N LYS A 120 8.69 1.53 17.16
CA LYS A 120 9.99 2.17 17.38
C LYS A 120 11.12 1.42 16.66
N GLY A 121 11.96 2.14 15.94
CA GLY A 121 13.12 1.61 15.22
C GLY A 121 12.86 1.05 13.84
N ASN A 122 11.60 0.89 13.40
CA ASN A 122 11.27 0.47 12.04
C ASN A 122 11.16 1.69 11.10
N THR A 123 11.28 1.48 9.79
CA THR A 123 10.99 2.49 8.77
C THR A 123 10.04 1.93 7.71
N HIS A 124 8.94 2.64 7.44
CA HIS A 124 7.96 2.20 6.45
C HIS A 124 8.09 2.94 5.09
N LEU A 125 8.90 4.00 5.04
CA LEU A 125 9.20 4.71 3.80
C LEU A 125 10.63 4.43 3.32
N LEU A 126 10.73 3.65 2.24
CA LEU A 126 11.99 3.25 1.63
C LEU A 126 12.08 3.75 0.19
N HIS A 127 13.31 4.01 -0.27
CA HIS A 127 13.61 4.23 -1.67
C HIS A 127 14.00 2.91 -2.33
N LEU A 128 13.27 2.50 -3.37
CA LEU A 128 13.62 1.36 -4.21
C LEU A 128 14.42 1.84 -5.42
N SER A 129 15.67 1.41 -5.51
CA SER A 129 16.53 1.66 -6.68
C SER A 129 16.01 0.88 -7.89
N ASP A 130 16.18 1.43 -9.10
CA ASP A 130 15.76 0.80 -10.38
C ASP A 130 14.40 0.09 -10.28
N SER A 131 13.37 0.85 -9.91
CA SER A 131 12.07 0.29 -9.55
C SER A 131 11.42 -0.50 -10.70
N GLY A 132 11.70 -0.17 -11.96
CA GLY A 132 11.22 -0.96 -13.10
C GLY A 132 11.71 -2.41 -13.06
N LYS A 133 12.97 -2.63 -12.71
CA LYS A 133 13.59 -3.95 -12.61
C LYS A 133 13.33 -4.64 -11.26
N ASN A 134 13.43 -3.88 -10.18
CA ASN A 134 13.46 -4.43 -8.83
C ASN A 134 12.06 -4.63 -8.23
N TRP A 135 11.05 -3.95 -8.78
CA TRP A 135 9.69 -4.07 -8.30
C TRP A 135 9.14 -5.51 -8.35
N PRO A 136 9.20 -6.24 -9.48
CA PRO A 136 8.73 -7.63 -9.52
C PRO A 136 9.47 -8.52 -8.51
N LEU A 137 10.79 -8.36 -8.38
CA LEU A 137 11.62 -9.11 -7.43
C LEU A 137 11.25 -8.83 -5.96
N LEU A 138 10.78 -7.63 -5.68
CA LEU A 138 10.26 -7.27 -4.37
C LEU A 138 8.93 -7.99 -4.09
N ILE A 139 8.03 -8.06 -5.07
CA ILE A 139 6.79 -8.84 -4.94
C ILE A 139 7.08 -10.32 -4.69
N ASP A 140 7.95 -10.92 -5.50
CA ASP A 140 8.30 -12.34 -5.38
C ASP A 140 8.87 -12.66 -4.00
N SER A 141 9.75 -11.79 -3.48
CA SER A 141 10.28 -11.93 -2.13
C SER A 141 9.21 -11.79 -1.05
N LEU A 142 8.20 -10.94 -1.23
CA LEU A 142 7.09 -10.82 -0.27
C LEU A 142 6.21 -12.07 -0.28
N VAL A 143 5.96 -12.64 -1.46
CA VAL A 143 5.22 -13.90 -1.61
C VAL A 143 5.98 -15.06 -0.96
N GLU A 144 7.29 -15.15 -1.15
CA GLU A 144 8.13 -16.18 -0.52
C GLU A 144 8.09 -16.10 1.01
N ILE A 145 8.17 -14.89 1.59
CA ILE A 145 8.03 -14.68 3.04
C ILE A 145 6.71 -15.29 3.55
N TRP A 146 5.63 -15.12 2.78
CA TRP A 146 4.34 -15.70 3.12
C TRP A 146 4.38 -17.21 3.02
N SER A 147 4.87 -17.79 1.92
CA SER A 147 4.85 -19.25 1.71
C SER A 147 5.57 -20.06 2.80
N VAL A 148 6.52 -19.46 3.52
CA VAL A 148 7.26 -20.10 4.63
C VAL A 148 6.51 -20.01 5.99
N HIS A 149 5.41 -19.28 6.05
CA HIS A 149 4.61 -19.05 7.27
C HIS A 149 3.18 -19.61 7.17
N GLN A 150 2.87 -20.41 6.14
CA GLN A 150 1.67 -21.26 6.08
C GLN A 150 1.99 -22.68 6.54
#